data_AF-A0A2U3XHT1-F1
#
_entry.id   AF-A0A2U3XHT1-F1
#
_cell.length_a   1.000
_cell.length_b   1.000
_cell.length_c   1.000
_cell.angle_alpha   90.00
_cell.angle_beta   90.00
_cell.angle_gamma   90.00
#
_symmetry.space_group_name_H-M   'P 1'
#
loop_
_entity.id
_entity.type
_entity.pdbx_description
1 polymer ?
#
loop_
_entity_poly.entity_id
_entity_poly.type
_entity_poly.pdbx_seq_one_letter_code
_entity_poly.pdbx_strand_id
1 'polypeptide(L)'
;MCSIHLLVFYRQILGDVLLKDRMSMQSADLISNPVLATFPKLLEQPDMMDALRSSWAEKESTLKRSEKRDREFLKAMFLLVYHDCVVPLLHSTLLPPFRWAEEETEAARWKVIADFLKQNQENEGALQALLSPDGVHEPFDISEQTYDFLGEIRKNAA
;
A
#
# COMPACT_ATOMS: atom_id res chain seq x y z
N MET A 1 5.28 -15.54 -10.47
CA MET A 1 5.93 -14.21 -10.57
C MET A 1 6.30 -13.75 -9.17
N CYS A 2 7.41 -13.04 -8.97
CA CYS A 2 8.03 -12.86 -7.65
C CYS A 2 7.84 -11.43 -7.09
N SER A 3 7.23 -11.28 -5.90
CA SER A 3 6.95 -10.00 -5.23
C SER A 3 8.13 -9.44 -4.43
N ILE A 4 9.32 -10.04 -4.54
CA ILE A 4 10.53 -9.64 -3.78
C ILE A 4 10.91 -8.17 -4.02
N HIS A 5 10.72 -7.64 -5.22
CA HIS A 5 11.06 -6.24 -5.53
C HIS A 5 10.21 -5.25 -4.73
N LEU A 6 8.93 -5.55 -4.47
CA LEU A 6 8.06 -4.73 -3.61
C LEU A 6 8.54 -4.76 -2.15
N LEU A 7 8.97 -5.93 -1.68
CA LEU A 7 9.58 -6.08 -0.34
C LEU A 7 10.88 -5.27 -0.21
N VAL A 8 11.67 -5.18 -1.28
CA VAL A 8 12.88 -4.37 -1.32
C VAL A 8 12.54 -2.89 -1.15
N PHE A 9 11.51 -2.38 -1.86
CA PHE A 9 11.05 -1.00 -1.67
C PHE A 9 10.61 -0.74 -0.23
N TYR A 10 9.77 -1.61 0.32
CA TYR A 10 9.33 -1.51 1.72
C TYR A 10 10.53 -1.46 2.69
N ARG A 11 11.50 -2.36 2.54
CA ARG A 11 12.72 -2.38 3.38
C ARG A 11 13.57 -1.12 3.25
N GLN A 12 13.69 -0.58 2.04
CA GLN A 12 14.44 0.66 1.79
C GLN A 12 13.75 1.85 2.43
N ILE A 13 12.43 2.00 2.22
CA ILE A 13 11.63 3.07 2.83
C ILE A 13 11.68 2.97 4.35
N LEU A 14 11.57 1.75 4.90
CA LEU A 14 11.71 1.51 6.33
C LEU A 14 13.08 1.97 6.85
N GLY A 15 14.16 1.65 6.13
CA GLY A 15 15.50 2.11 6.48
C GLY A 15 15.65 3.63 6.44
N ASP A 16 15.11 4.28 5.42
CA ASP A 16 15.15 5.74 5.30
C ASP A 16 14.38 6.41 6.45
N VAL A 17 13.13 6.01 6.66
CA VAL A 17 12.26 6.62 7.67
C VAL A 17 12.79 6.39 9.09
N LEU A 18 13.34 5.22 9.40
CA LEU A 18 13.80 4.90 10.75
C LEU A 18 15.20 5.44 11.07
N LEU A 19 16.09 5.50 10.08
CA LEU A 19 17.52 5.74 10.30
C LEU A 19 18.04 7.02 9.65
N LYS A 20 17.56 7.36 8.44
CA LYS A 20 18.10 8.47 7.64
C LYS A 20 17.36 9.79 7.91
N ASP A 21 16.03 9.73 7.97
CA ASP A 21 15.19 10.92 8.03
C ASP A 21 14.96 11.41 9.47
N ARG A 22 15.39 10.63 10.47
CA ARG A 22 15.25 11.00 11.88
C ARG A 22 16.41 11.88 12.32
N MET A 23 16.07 13.11 12.72
CA MET A 23 17.00 14.07 13.32
C MET A 23 17.65 13.56 14.62
N SER A 24 16.92 12.73 15.38
CA SER A 24 17.42 12.08 16.60
C SER A 24 16.76 10.72 16.78
N MET A 25 17.56 9.70 17.14
CA MET A 25 17.05 8.38 17.51
C MET A 25 16.20 8.40 18.80
N GLN A 26 16.27 9.48 19.57
CA GLN A 26 15.50 9.66 20.81
C GLN A 26 14.19 10.44 20.60
N SER A 27 13.88 10.86 19.36
CA SER A 27 12.60 11.50 19.08
C SER A 27 11.45 10.52 19.38
N ALA A 28 10.47 11.02 20.12
CA ALA A 28 9.21 10.34 20.41
C ALA A 28 8.10 10.72 19.43
N ASP A 29 8.44 11.44 18.35
CA ASP A 29 7.49 11.86 17.34
C ASP A 29 6.86 10.64 16.64
N LEU A 30 5.60 10.80 16.28
CA LEU A 30 4.85 9.81 15.53
C LEU A 30 5.52 9.57 14.17
N ILE A 31 5.78 8.31 13.85
CA ILE A 31 6.30 7.94 12.53
C ILE A 31 5.11 7.88 11.57
N SER A 32 4.85 9.00 10.89
CA SER A 32 3.77 9.14 9.91
C SER A 32 4.19 8.58 8.56
N ASN A 33 3.91 7.31 8.31
CA ASN A 33 4.13 6.68 7.01
C ASN A 33 3.10 5.56 6.80
N PRO A 34 2.10 5.75 5.91
CA PRO A 34 0.99 4.82 5.76
C PRO A 34 1.43 3.54 5.08
N VAL A 35 2.43 3.60 4.18
CA VAL A 35 3.04 2.40 3.62
C VAL A 35 3.67 1.57 4.73
N LEU A 36 4.44 2.17 5.63
CA LEU A 36 5.01 1.39 6.73
C LEU A 36 3.95 0.83 7.69
N ALA A 37 2.91 1.59 7.97
CA ALA A 37 1.81 1.18 8.84
C ALA A 37 0.99 0.01 8.27
N THR A 38 0.72 0.02 6.95
CA THR A 38 -0.26 -0.88 6.33
C THR A 38 0.36 -2.00 5.49
N PHE A 39 1.63 -1.90 5.09
CA PHE A 39 2.29 -2.93 4.28
C PHE A 39 2.37 -4.31 4.96
N PRO A 40 2.55 -4.46 6.28
CA PRO A 40 2.46 -5.76 6.94
C PRO A 40 1.08 -6.43 6.75
N LYS A 41 -0.01 -5.67 6.90
CA LYS A 41 -1.39 -6.15 6.66
C LYS A 41 -1.60 -6.53 5.20
N LEU A 42 -0.99 -5.78 4.28
CA LEU A 42 -1.02 -6.11 2.85
C LEU A 42 -0.39 -7.49 2.56
N LEU A 43 0.72 -7.84 3.22
CA LEU A 43 1.41 -9.12 3.01
C LEU A 43 0.55 -10.34 3.39
N GLU A 44 -0.46 -10.16 4.24
CA GLU A 44 -1.41 -11.20 4.62
C GLU A 44 -2.51 -11.41 3.56
N GLN A 45 -2.59 -10.56 2.55
CA GLN A 45 -3.63 -10.57 1.50
C GLN A 45 -2.99 -10.74 0.11
N PRO A 46 -2.89 -11.97 -0.41
CA PRO A 46 -2.23 -12.26 -1.69
C PRO A 46 -2.85 -11.54 -2.89
N ASP A 47 -4.18 -11.40 -2.91
CA ASP A 47 -4.93 -10.70 -3.96
C ASP A 47 -4.55 -9.22 -4.06
N MET A 48 -4.42 -8.56 -2.90
CA MET A 48 -3.99 -7.17 -2.80
C MET A 48 -2.50 -7.00 -3.14
N MET A 49 -1.66 -7.95 -2.74
CA MET A 49 -0.25 -7.98 -3.16
C MET A 49 -0.12 -8.14 -4.67
N ASP A 50 -0.98 -8.93 -5.30
CA ASP A 50 -1.02 -9.08 -6.75
C ASP A 50 -1.55 -7.83 -7.47
N ALA A 51 -2.51 -7.12 -6.87
CA ALA A 51 -2.96 -5.81 -7.34
C ALA A 51 -1.81 -4.80 -7.35
N LEU A 52 -1.11 -4.62 -6.22
CA LEU A 52 0.04 -3.73 -6.11
C LEU A 52 1.14 -4.11 -7.12
N ARG A 53 1.45 -5.41 -7.23
CA ARG A 53 2.46 -5.91 -8.18
C ARG A 53 2.12 -5.55 -9.62
N SER A 54 0.84 -5.71 -9.99
CA SER A 54 0.37 -5.44 -11.35
C SER A 54 0.39 -3.94 -11.66
N SER A 55 -0.12 -3.11 -10.74
CA SER A 55 -0.04 -1.64 -10.85
C SER A 55 1.39 -1.13 -10.90
N TRP A 56 2.29 -1.70 -10.10
CA TRP A 56 3.71 -1.34 -10.14
C TRP A 56 4.36 -1.71 -11.48
N ALA A 57 4.15 -2.93 -11.96
CA ALA A 57 4.73 -3.40 -13.22
C ALA A 57 4.28 -2.53 -14.41
N GLU A 58 3.01 -2.14 -14.41
CA GLU A 58 2.46 -1.20 -15.39
C GLU A 58 3.13 0.17 -15.28
N LYS A 59 3.18 0.77 -14.09
CA LYS A 59 3.82 2.08 -13.90
C LYS A 59 5.29 2.04 -14.30
N GLU A 60 6.02 1.01 -13.87
CA GLU A 60 7.42 0.81 -14.20
C GLU A 60 7.63 0.67 -15.71
N SER A 61 6.70 0.05 -16.44
CA SER A 61 6.78 -0.08 -17.90
C SER A 61 6.79 1.28 -18.62
N THR A 62 6.13 2.29 -18.06
CA THR A 62 6.05 3.65 -18.62
C THR A 62 7.29 4.50 -18.34
N LEU A 63 8.16 4.09 -17.40
CA LEU A 63 9.32 4.89 -17.00
C LEU A 63 10.46 4.82 -18.02
N LYS A 64 11.16 5.94 -18.19
CA LYS A 64 12.36 6.04 -19.02
C LYS A 64 13.52 5.28 -18.39
N ARG A 65 14.48 4.88 -19.22
CA ARG A 65 15.69 4.16 -18.74
C ARG A 65 16.52 4.98 -17.74
N SER A 66 16.55 6.30 -17.87
CA SER A 66 17.21 7.20 -16.91
C SER A 66 16.52 7.18 -15.55
N GLU A 67 15.20 7.27 -15.55
CA GLU A 67 14.35 7.23 -14.35
C GLU A 67 14.49 5.89 -13.61
N LYS A 68 14.52 4.78 -14.35
CA LYS A 68 14.75 3.43 -13.77
C LYS A 68 16.10 3.23 -13.08
N ARG A 69 17.07 4.11 -13.33
CA ARG A 69 18.39 4.07 -12.66
C ARG A 69 18.42 4.90 -11.39
N ASP A 70 17.47 5.83 -11.23
CA ASP A 70 17.34 6.66 -10.06
C ASP A 70 16.48 5.96 -9.00
N ARG A 71 17.15 5.52 -7.92
CA ARG A 71 16.49 4.80 -6.82
C ARG A 71 15.53 5.66 -6.03
N GLU A 72 15.81 6.95 -5.88
CA GLU A 72 14.97 7.82 -5.06
C GLU A 72 13.71 8.18 -5.83
N PHE A 73 13.85 8.38 -7.14
CA PHE A 73 12.72 8.48 -8.05
C PHE A 73 11.86 7.21 -8.02
N LEU A 74 12.46 6.02 -8.13
CA LEU A 74 11.69 4.77 -8.08
C LEU A 74 10.93 4.58 -6.76
N LYS A 75 11.54 4.92 -5.62
CA LYS A 75 10.84 4.90 -4.32
C LYS A 75 9.67 5.87 -4.30
N ALA A 76 9.85 7.10 -4.78
CA ALA A 76 8.77 8.09 -4.84
C ALA A 76 7.61 7.60 -5.72
N MET A 77 7.93 7.01 -6.88
CA MET A 77 6.92 6.42 -7.76
C MET A 77 6.23 5.21 -7.13
N PHE A 78 6.96 4.38 -6.38
CA PHE A 78 6.39 3.24 -5.68
C PHE A 78 5.40 3.70 -4.60
N LEU A 79 5.76 4.73 -3.82
CA LEU A 79 4.86 5.34 -2.85
C LEU A 79 3.58 5.86 -3.53
N LEU A 80 3.70 6.53 -4.67
CA LEU A 80 2.54 7.00 -5.43
C LEU A 80 1.63 5.84 -5.85
N VAL A 81 2.20 4.79 -6.46
CA VAL A 81 1.42 3.60 -6.87
C VAL A 81 0.77 2.93 -5.66
N TYR A 82 1.47 2.85 -4.52
CA TYR A 82 0.90 2.31 -3.29
C TYR A 82 -0.30 3.13 -2.81
N HIS A 83 -0.20 4.45 -2.85
CA HIS A 83 -1.27 5.37 -2.48
C HIS A 83 -2.47 5.35 -3.43
N ASP A 84 -2.24 5.16 -4.73
CA ASP A 84 -3.33 5.08 -5.71
C ASP A 84 -3.96 3.68 -5.75
N CYS A 85 -3.24 2.63 -5.38
CA CYS A 85 -3.73 1.26 -5.50
C CYS A 85 -4.18 0.70 -4.15
N VAL A 86 -3.26 0.60 -3.20
CA VAL A 86 -3.46 -0.19 -1.99
C VAL A 86 -4.27 0.54 -0.94
N VAL A 87 -3.96 1.82 -0.69
CA VAL A 87 -4.64 2.59 0.37
C VAL A 87 -6.16 2.66 0.13
N PRO A 88 -6.67 3.00 -1.08
CA PRO A 88 -8.11 3.05 -1.33
C PRO A 88 -8.78 1.68 -1.14
N LEU A 89 -8.12 0.60 -1.58
CA LEU A 89 -8.64 -0.76 -1.47
C LEU A 89 -8.66 -1.25 0.00
N LEU A 90 -7.63 -0.95 0.79
CA LEU A 90 -7.56 -1.36 2.20
C LEU A 90 -8.66 -0.72 3.06
N HIS A 91 -9.10 0.48 2.69
CA HIS A 91 -10.11 1.26 3.41
C HIS A 91 -11.45 1.35 2.65
N SER A 92 -11.66 0.49 1.65
CA SER A 92 -12.91 0.41 0.91
C SER A 92 -13.92 -0.45 1.66
N THR A 93 -15.13 0.06 1.88
CA THR A 93 -16.21 -0.78 2.44
C THR A 93 -16.83 -1.72 1.40
N LEU A 94 -16.47 -1.58 0.13
CA LEU A 94 -16.95 -2.41 -0.96
C LEU A 94 -16.14 -3.70 -1.10
N LEU A 95 -14.91 -3.73 -0.57
CA LEU A 95 -14.05 -4.90 -0.61
C LEU A 95 -14.44 -5.87 0.51
N PRO A 96 -14.98 -7.07 0.19
CA PRO A 96 -15.31 -8.06 1.22
C PRO A 96 -14.08 -8.44 2.05
N PRO A 97 -14.20 -8.86 3.32
CA PRO A 97 -13.05 -9.28 4.11
C PRO A 97 -12.32 -10.45 3.46
N PHE A 98 -11.00 -10.48 3.58
CA PHE A 98 -10.20 -11.58 3.06
C PHE A 98 -10.49 -12.88 3.83
N ARG A 99 -10.83 -13.94 3.09
CA ARG A 99 -11.05 -15.28 3.63
C ARG A 99 -10.36 -16.30 2.74
N TRP A 100 -9.36 -16.96 3.31
CA TRP A 100 -8.57 -17.95 2.59
C TRP A 100 -9.41 -19.19 2.23
N ALA A 101 -9.27 -19.66 0.99
CA ALA A 101 -9.92 -20.87 0.48
C ALA A 101 -11.46 -20.81 0.46
N GLU A 102 -12.03 -19.61 0.38
CA GLU A 102 -13.46 -19.39 0.17
C GLU A 102 -13.69 -18.80 -1.23
N GLU A 103 -13.92 -19.68 -2.22
CA GLU A 103 -13.96 -19.33 -3.64
C GLU A 103 -14.94 -18.18 -3.98
N GLU A 104 -16.12 -18.19 -3.38
CA GLU A 104 -17.13 -17.13 -3.59
C GLU A 104 -16.62 -15.76 -3.12
N THR A 105 -15.97 -15.72 -1.95
CA THR A 105 -15.40 -14.49 -1.38
C THR A 105 -14.17 -14.04 -2.17
N GLU A 106 -13.29 -14.96 -2.59
CA GLU A 106 -12.14 -14.65 -3.43
C GLU A 106 -12.56 -14.09 -4.79
N ALA A 107 -13.58 -14.67 -5.43
CA ALA A 107 -14.12 -14.18 -6.69
C ALA A 107 -14.77 -12.79 -6.55
N ALA A 108 -15.53 -12.57 -5.46
CA ALA A 108 -16.14 -11.28 -5.17
C ALA A 108 -15.08 -10.19 -4.93
N ARG A 109 -14.04 -10.49 -4.12
CA ARG A 109 -12.90 -9.57 -3.90
C ARG A 109 -12.15 -9.27 -5.18
N TRP A 110 -11.84 -10.31 -5.97
CA TRP A 110 -11.15 -10.14 -7.24
C TRP A 110 -11.90 -9.19 -8.18
N LYS A 111 -13.23 -9.33 -8.27
CA LYS A 111 -14.07 -8.43 -9.09
C LYS A 111 -13.95 -6.98 -8.63
N VAL A 112 -14.09 -6.71 -7.34
CA VAL A 112 -13.97 -5.36 -6.77
C VAL A 112 -12.58 -4.76 -7.06
N ILE A 113 -11.53 -5.54 -6.85
CA ILE A 113 -10.14 -5.12 -7.13
C ILE A 113 -9.97 -4.83 -8.62
N ALA A 114 -10.41 -5.72 -9.50
CA ALA A 114 -10.26 -5.55 -10.95
C ALA A 114 -11.02 -4.33 -11.46
N ASP A 115 -12.26 -4.13 -11.00
CA ASP A 115 -13.08 -2.97 -11.37
C ASP A 115 -12.42 -1.66 -10.88
N PHE A 116 -11.90 -1.65 -9.65
CA PHE A 116 -11.16 -0.50 -9.11
C PHE A 116 -9.88 -0.19 -9.90
N LEU A 117 -9.06 -1.21 -10.18
CA LEU A 117 -7.81 -1.03 -10.93
C LEU A 117 -8.07 -0.49 -12.34
N LYS A 118 -9.13 -0.97 -12.99
CA LYS A 118 -9.55 -0.47 -14.30
C LYS A 118 -9.95 1.00 -14.24
N GLN A 119 -10.77 1.39 -13.25
CA GLN A 119 -11.15 2.80 -13.05
C GLN A 119 -9.92 3.68 -12.74
N ASN A 120 -8.98 3.17 -11.96
CA ASN A 120 -7.75 3.88 -11.61
C ASN A 120 -6.87 4.13 -12.86
N GLN A 121 -6.76 3.14 -13.75
CA GLN A 121 -6.08 3.29 -15.04
C GLN A 121 -6.77 4.31 -15.94
N GLU A 122 -8.10 4.25 -16.07
CA GLU A 122 -8.88 5.15 -16.93
C GLU A 122 -8.80 6.62 -16.48
N ASN A 123 -8.67 6.86 -15.17
CA ASN A 123 -8.66 8.19 -14.57
C ASN A 123 -7.26 8.69 -14.17
N GLU A 124 -6.19 8.00 -14.58
CA GLU A 124 -4.79 8.30 -14.25
C GLU A 124 -4.51 8.47 -12.74
N GLY A 125 -5.25 7.76 -11.88
CA GLY A 125 -5.10 7.85 -10.42
C GLY A 125 -6.39 7.58 -9.66
N ALA A 126 -6.26 7.45 -8.33
CA ALA A 126 -7.37 7.02 -7.47
C ALA A 126 -8.30 8.16 -7.08
N LEU A 127 -7.90 9.42 -7.30
CA LEU A 127 -8.60 10.60 -6.78
C LEU A 127 -10.06 10.65 -7.21
N GLN A 128 -10.37 10.30 -8.46
CA GLN A 128 -11.74 10.31 -8.93
C GLN A 128 -12.60 9.23 -8.25
N ALA A 129 -12.05 8.05 -7.98
CA ALA A 129 -12.75 7.00 -7.26
C ALA A 129 -12.95 7.39 -5.78
N LEU A 130 -11.93 7.97 -5.15
CA LEU A 130 -11.96 8.42 -3.75
C LEU A 130 -12.94 9.58 -3.51
N LEU A 131 -13.10 10.47 -4.49
CA LEU A 131 -14.01 11.62 -4.42
C LEU A 131 -15.40 11.30 -4.98
N SER A 132 -15.62 10.07 -5.47
CA SER A 132 -16.91 9.65 -5.99
C SER A 132 -17.95 9.63 -4.86
N PRO A 133 -19.17 10.14 -5.09
CA PRO A 133 -20.26 10.02 -4.12
C PRO A 133 -20.64 8.56 -3.82
N ASP A 134 -20.28 7.63 -4.70
CA ASP A 134 -20.49 6.19 -4.52
C ASP A 134 -19.36 5.52 -3.70
N GLY A 135 -18.27 6.23 -3.44
CA GLY A 135 -17.11 5.76 -2.70
C GLY A 135 -17.39 5.75 -1.19
N VAL A 136 -17.87 4.62 -0.68
CA VAL A 136 -18.01 4.44 0.77
C VAL A 136 -16.67 3.92 1.32
N HIS A 137 -16.00 4.76 2.10
CA HIS A 137 -14.74 4.47 2.77
C HIS A 137 -14.94 4.36 4.28
N GLU A 138 -14.11 3.56 4.93
CA GLU A 138 -14.10 3.50 6.39
C GLU A 138 -13.70 4.88 6.98
N PRO A 139 -14.21 5.23 8.17
CA PRO A 139 -13.76 6.43 8.86
C PRO A 139 -12.25 6.38 9.11
N PHE A 140 -11.56 7.49 8.81
CA PHE A 140 -10.12 7.60 9.01
C PHE A 140 -9.71 7.28 10.46
N ASP A 141 -8.73 6.39 10.60
CA ASP A 141 -8.05 6.09 11.86
C ASP A 141 -6.58 6.52 11.78
N ILE A 142 -6.08 7.16 12.85
CA ILE A 142 -4.67 7.56 12.95
C ILE A 142 -3.71 6.37 12.90
N SER A 143 -4.19 5.16 13.24
CA SER A 143 -3.42 3.92 13.13
C SER A 143 -3.04 3.60 11.68
N GLU A 144 -3.80 4.07 10.68
CA GLU A 144 -3.55 3.88 9.25
C GLU A 144 -2.31 4.64 8.77
N GLN A 145 -1.99 5.74 9.46
CA GLN A 145 -0.88 6.62 9.13
C GLN A 145 0.35 6.36 10.01
N THR A 146 0.15 5.73 11.17
CA THR A 146 1.17 5.59 12.21
C THR A 146 1.90 4.26 12.12
N TYR A 147 3.20 4.31 11.86
CA TYR A 147 4.04 3.13 12.00
C TYR A 147 4.40 2.88 13.47
N ASP A 148 3.72 1.91 14.09
CA ASP A 148 4.05 1.47 15.44
C ASP A 148 5.17 0.43 15.43
N PHE A 149 6.40 0.92 15.55
CA PHE A 149 7.60 0.07 15.65
C PHE A 149 7.61 -0.82 16.91
N LEU A 150 6.91 -0.44 17.98
CA LEU A 150 6.95 -1.14 19.28
C LEU A 150 5.68 -1.96 19.57
N GLY A 151 4.66 -1.86 18.73
CA GLY A 151 3.32 -2.42 18.97
C GLY A 151 3.33 -3.93 19.21
N GLU A 152 4.11 -4.66 18.42
CA GLU A 152 4.26 -6.11 18.57
C GLU A 152 4.91 -6.51 19.91
N ILE A 153 5.78 -5.67 20.48
CA ILE A 153 6.38 -5.93 21.79
C ILE A 153 5.33 -5.76 22.90
N ARG A 154 4.41 -4.79 22.75
CA ARG A 154 3.36 -4.53 23.75
C ARG A 154 2.27 -5.60 23.78
N LYS A 155 1.89 -6.16 22.62
CA LYS A 155 0.89 -7.25 22.54
C LYS A 155 1.37 -8.55 23.19
N ASN A 156 2.67 -8.81 23.19
CA ASN A 156 3.26 -10.03 23.77
C ASN A 156 3.53 -9.91 25.29
N ALA A 157 3.38 -8.71 25.87
CA ALA A 157 3.62 -8.46 27.29
C ALA A 157 2.33 -8.34 28.13
N ALA A 158 1.16 -8.40 27.48
CA ALA A 158 -0.17 -8.40 28.10
C ALA A 158 -0.76 -9.81 28.03
#